data_AF-A0A957MBE0-F1
#
_entry.id   AF-A0A957MBE0-F1
#
_cell.length_a   1.000
_cell.length_b   1.000
_cell.length_c   1.000
_cell.angle_alpha   90.00
_cell.angle_beta   90.00
_cell.angle_gamma   90.00
#
_symmetry.space_group_name_H-M   'P 1'
#
loop_
_entity.id
_entity.type
_entity.pdbx_description
1 polymer ?
#
loop_
_entity_poly.entity_id
_entity_poly.type
_entity_poly.pdbx_seq_one_letter_code
_entity_poly.pdbx_strand_id
1 'polypeptide(L)'
;MPLPQLPEGWSYFADWRDLLLALGGILSVTLLIIWWRQQTRHWYRIAIVTFLIAFGMSFVSIYLFWVPPYYAGCAAGCPGWRGYPLPVAQITFAGQTQIGLVDFLLNTLLLWLLVLLASLIGQLVSVAINWEHRSWRGRLLTALLIFFLPWAFLPRYLPPPQPVTTDEELRLVTNARRAAESTYGITGLWVQRLAL
;
A
#
# COMPACT_ATOMS: atom_id res chain seq x y z
N MET A 1 12.58 2.82 20.33
CA MET A 1 12.18 4.03 21.08
C MET A 1 10.99 4.61 20.36
N PRO A 2 9.96 5.18 20.99
CA PRO A 2 8.93 5.91 20.26
C PRO A 2 9.50 7.25 19.76
N LEU A 3 9.10 7.71 18.57
CA LEU A 3 9.36 9.08 18.13
C LEU A 3 8.67 10.06 19.11
N PRO A 4 9.19 11.29 19.29
CA PRO A 4 8.44 12.34 20.00
C PRO A 4 7.05 12.45 19.37
N GLN A 5 6.01 12.48 20.22
CA GLN A 5 4.61 12.46 19.78
C GLN A 5 4.38 13.60 18.78
N LEU A 6 4.17 13.21 17.51
CA LEU A 6 3.77 14.15 16.47
C LEU A 6 2.39 14.73 16.81
N PRO A 7 2.04 15.93 16.33
CA PRO A 7 0.74 16.52 16.59
C PRO A 7 -0.39 15.58 16.17
N GLU A 8 -1.51 15.60 16.90
CA GLU A 8 -2.68 14.78 16.56
C GLU A 8 -3.10 15.00 15.10
N GLY A 9 -3.40 13.91 14.37
CA GLY A 9 -3.74 13.96 12.95
C GLY A 9 -2.55 13.91 11.98
N TRP A 10 -1.30 14.00 12.46
CA TRP A 10 -0.14 13.92 11.57
C TRP A 10 0.29 12.48 11.30
N SER A 11 0.39 11.67 12.35
CA SER A 11 0.85 10.28 12.25
C SER A 11 0.24 9.44 13.35
N TYR A 12 -0.27 8.27 12.98
CA TYR A 12 -0.80 7.26 13.91
C TYR A 12 0.05 5.98 13.91
N PHE A 13 0.89 5.77 12.89
CA PHE A 13 1.60 4.51 12.68
C PHE A 13 3.11 4.64 12.55
N ALA A 14 3.65 5.83 12.22
CA ALA A 14 5.07 5.99 11.95
C ALA A 14 5.98 5.60 13.14
N ASP A 15 6.97 4.76 12.85
CA ASP A 15 8.05 4.35 13.74
C ASP A 15 9.42 4.78 13.14
N TRP A 16 10.53 4.56 13.86
CA TRP A 16 11.87 4.91 13.39
C TRP A 16 12.29 4.18 12.11
N ARG A 17 11.71 3.01 11.85
CA ARG A 17 11.91 2.29 10.58
C ARG A 17 11.39 3.11 9.40
N ASP A 18 10.33 3.87 9.61
CA ASP A 18 9.73 4.71 8.57
C ASP A 18 10.57 5.97 8.30
N LEU A 19 11.42 6.39 9.25
CA LEU A 19 12.42 7.44 8.99
C LEU A 19 13.45 6.98 7.96
N LEU A 20 13.94 5.73 8.06
CA LEU A 20 14.84 5.15 7.07
C LEU A 20 14.15 5.02 5.71
N LEU A 21 12.87 4.62 5.70
CA LEU A 21 12.07 4.59 4.47
C LEU A 21 11.90 5.97 3.87
N ALA A 22 11.62 7.00 4.68
CA ALA A 22 11.44 8.37 4.22
C ALA A 22 12.73 8.91 3.59
N LEU A 23 13.85 8.85 4.32
CA LEU A 23 15.13 9.36 3.85
C LEU A 23 15.65 8.58 2.65
N GLY A 24 15.63 7.24 2.73
CA GLY A 24 16.03 6.36 1.64
C GLY A 24 15.15 6.53 0.41
N GLY A 25 13.83 6.59 0.60
CA GLY A 25 12.86 6.79 -0.46
C GLY A 25 13.03 8.13 -1.17
N ILE A 26 13.18 9.23 -0.43
CA ILE A 26 13.44 10.56 -1.02
C ILE A 26 14.74 10.56 -1.81
N LEU A 27 15.82 9.98 -1.25
CA LEU A 27 17.11 9.89 -1.94
C LEU A 27 16.98 9.07 -3.23
N SER A 28 16.38 7.89 -3.18
CA SER A 28 16.19 7.02 -4.34
C SER A 28 15.31 7.65 -5.41
N VAL A 29 14.20 8.29 -5.04
CA VAL A 29 13.34 9.02 -5.98
C VAL A 29 14.12 10.15 -6.64
N THR A 30 14.90 10.91 -5.87
CA THR A 30 15.74 11.99 -6.41
C THR A 30 16.75 11.47 -7.44
N LEU A 31 17.44 10.38 -7.12
CA LEU A 31 18.38 9.74 -8.04
C LEU A 31 17.69 9.22 -9.31
N LEU A 32 16.52 8.60 -9.19
CA LEU A 32 15.72 8.15 -10.33
C LEU A 32 15.25 9.31 -11.21
N ILE A 33 14.85 10.43 -10.62
CA ILE A 33 14.48 11.64 -11.37
C ILE A 33 15.69 12.22 -12.10
N ILE A 34 16.86 12.28 -11.46
CA ILE A 34 18.11 12.72 -12.10
C ILE A 34 18.46 11.80 -13.27
N TRP A 35 18.33 10.49 -13.09
CA TRP A 35 18.54 9.50 -14.16
C TRP A 35 17.58 9.74 -15.34
N TRP A 36 16.28 9.90 -15.08
CA TRP A 36 15.30 10.19 -16.12
C TRP A 36 15.56 11.51 -16.84
N ARG A 37 16.04 12.53 -16.11
CA ARG A 37 16.46 13.81 -16.70
C ARG A 37 17.62 13.65 -17.69
N GLN A 38 18.55 12.74 -17.42
CA GLN A 38 19.65 12.43 -18.34
C GLN A 38 19.15 11.68 -19.59
N GLN A 39 18.16 10.79 -19.42
CA GLN A 39 17.66 9.95 -20.51
C GLN A 39 16.70 10.68 -21.47
N THR A 40 15.88 11.62 -20.99
CA THR A 40 14.85 12.27 -21.82
C THR A 40 14.54 13.72 -21.44
N ARG A 41 14.23 14.54 -22.45
CA ARG A 41 13.75 15.92 -22.26
C ARG A 41 12.36 16.00 -21.60
N HIS A 42 11.59 14.90 -21.63
CA HIS A 42 10.25 14.82 -21.07
C HIS A 42 10.18 14.18 -19.68
N TRP A 43 11.30 14.13 -18.95
CA TRP A 43 11.41 13.52 -17.62
C TRP A 43 10.34 14.00 -16.63
N TYR A 44 9.99 15.29 -16.68
CA TYR A 44 8.99 15.89 -15.79
C TYR A 44 7.61 15.24 -15.98
N ARG A 45 7.26 14.83 -17.21
CA ARG A 45 5.99 14.13 -17.48
C ARG A 45 5.99 12.76 -16.82
N ILE A 46 7.11 12.04 -16.90
CA ILE A 46 7.25 10.73 -16.26
C ILE A 46 7.12 10.88 -14.74
N ALA A 47 7.85 11.81 -14.14
CA ALA A 47 7.78 12.06 -12.70
C ALA A 47 6.37 12.43 -12.22
N ILE A 48 5.67 13.33 -12.93
CA ILE A 48 4.31 13.75 -12.59
C ILE A 48 3.32 12.59 -12.77
N VAL A 49 3.38 11.87 -13.89
CA VAL A 49 2.44 10.76 -14.16
C VAL A 49 2.64 9.64 -13.13
N THR A 50 3.88 9.26 -12.83
CA THR A 50 4.14 8.21 -11.82
C THR A 50 3.75 8.65 -10.42
N PHE A 51 3.92 9.94 -10.09
CA PHE A 51 3.43 10.50 -8.83
C PHE A 51 1.90 10.45 -8.74
N LEU A 52 1.19 10.87 -9.79
CA LEU A 52 -0.27 10.85 -9.83
C LEU A 52 -0.83 9.42 -9.73
N ILE A 53 -0.18 8.46 -10.39
CA ILE A 53 -0.52 7.02 -10.26
C ILE A 53 -0.34 6.58 -8.80
N ALA A 54 0.82 6.87 -8.19
CA ALA A 54 1.10 6.48 -6.81
C ALA A 54 0.13 7.12 -5.82
N PHE A 55 -0.18 8.41 -5.98
CA PHE A 55 -1.16 9.13 -5.18
C PHE A 55 -2.56 8.51 -5.32
N GLY A 56 -3.00 8.23 -6.56
CA GLY A 56 -4.29 7.59 -6.82
C GLY A 56 -4.36 6.19 -6.22
N MET A 57 -3.29 5.41 -6.30
CA MET A 57 -3.19 4.09 -5.68
C MET A 57 -3.23 4.18 -4.15
N SER A 58 -2.52 5.13 -3.55
CA SER A 58 -2.57 5.38 -2.11
C SER A 58 -4.00 5.71 -1.66
N PHE A 59 -4.69 6.58 -2.39
CA PHE A 59 -6.08 6.94 -2.12
C PHE A 59 -7.03 5.74 -2.24
N VAL A 60 -6.93 4.97 -3.33
CA VAL A 60 -7.75 3.76 -3.54
C VAL A 60 -7.48 2.71 -2.46
N SER A 61 -6.23 2.61 -1.98
CA SER A 61 -5.87 1.66 -0.92
C SER A 61 -6.66 1.85 0.38
N ILE A 62 -7.07 3.09 0.69
CA ILE A 62 -7.88 3.41 1.88
C ILE A 62 -9.25 2.70 1.83
N TYR A 63 -9.81 2.50 0.63
CA TYR A 63 -11.13 1.89 0.45
C TYR A 63 -11.06 0.39 0.24
N LEU A 64 -10.00 -0.11 -0.41
CA LEU A 64 -9.85 -1.53 -0.72
C LEU A 64 -9.24 -2.33 0.44
N PHE A 65 -8.39 -1.71 1.26
CA PHE A 65 -7.63 -2.40 2.29
C PHE A 65 -7.90 -1.76 3.65
N TRP A 66 -8.64 -2.48 4.49
CA TRP A 66 -8.82 -2.08 5.89
C TRP A 66 -8.81 -3.28 6.83
N VAL A 67 -8.51 -2.98 8.09
CA VAL A 67 -8.73 -3.83 9.25
C VAL A 67 -9.73 -3.12 10.16
N PRO A 68 -10.88 -3.76 10.48
CA PRO A 68 -11.84 -3.20 11.43
C PRO A 68 -11.22 -3.12 12.84
N PRO A 69 -11.76 -2.26 13.74
CA PRO A 69 -11.44 -2.35 15.16
C PRO A 69 -11.72 -3.76 15.71
N TYR A 70 -10.86 -4.24 16.61
CA TYR A 70 -10.89 -5.63 17.07
C TYR A 70 -10.56 -5.74 18.58
N TYR A 71 -11.10 -6.76 19.23
CA TYR A 71 -10.84 -7.06 20.66
C TYR A 71 -9.83 -8.20 20.88
N ALA A 72 -9.47 -8.91 19.81
CA ALA A 72 -8.50 -9.99 19.91
C ALA A 72 -7.12 -9.47 20.31
N GLY A 73 -6.52 -10.10 21.32
CA GLY A 73 -5.26 -9.65 21.92
C GLY A 73 -5.32 -8.30 22.62
N CYS A 74 -6.51 -7.73 22.80
CA CYS A 74 -6.69 -6.36 23.25
C CYS A 74 -8.01 -6.21 23.99
N ALA A 75 -8.02 -6.52 25.30
CA ALA A 75 -9.24 -6.51 26.12
C ALA A 75 -9.92 -5.13 26.20
N ALA A 76 -9.14 -4.05 26.10
CA ALA A 76 -9.66 -2.68 26.05
C ALA A 76 -10.21 -2.29 24.66
N GLY A 77 -10.01 -3.15 23.66
CA GLY A 77 -10.26 -2.87 22.25
C GLY A 77 -9.09 -2.16 21.58
N CYS A 78 -8.68 -2.67 20.43
CA CYS A 78 -7.66 -2.06 19.57
C CYS A 78 -8.28 -1.38 18.34
N PRO A 79 -7.80 -0.16 17.98
CA PRO A 79 -8.32 0.56 16.82
C PRO A 79 -8.00 -0.18 15.51
N GLY A 80 -8.89 -0.02 14.54
CA GLY A 80 -8.68 -0.51 13.18
C GLY A 80 -7.78 0.42 12.38
N TRP A 81 -7.48 0.04 11.14
CA TRP A 81 -6.67 0.85 10.24
C TRP A 81 -7.02 0.62 8.77
N ARG A 82 -6.64 1.54 7.90
CA ARG A 82 -6.83 1.49 6.45
C ARG A 82 -5.56 1.84 5.72
N GLY A 83 -5.43 1.37 4.48
CA GLY A 83 -4.30 1.68 3.61
C GLY A 83 -3.40 0.48 3.39
N TYR A 84 -2.70 0.51 2.26
CA TYR A 84 -1.76 -0.53 1.86
C TYR A 84 -0.76 0.05 0.84
N PRO A 85 0.51 -0.39 0.82
CA PRO A 85 1.18 -1.37 1.71
C PRO A 85 1.44 -0.89 3.14
N LEU A 86 1.41 0.41 3.40
CA LEU A 86 1.50 0.96 4.74
C LEU A 86 0.12 1.41 5.23
N PRO A 87 -0.17 1.33 6.54
CA PRO A 87 -1.36 1.92 7.12
C PRO A 87 -1.29 3.45 6.98
N VAL A 88 -2.43 4.05 6.66
CA VAL A 88 -2.59 5.46 6.28
C VAL A 88 -3.62 6.17 7.16
N ALA A 89 -4.65 5.42 7.61
CA ALA A 89 -5.71 5.98 8.42
C ALA A 89 -6.06 5.03 9.57
N GLN A 90 -6.36 5.58 10.73
CA GLN A 90 -6.84 4.87 11.89
C GLN A 90 -8.38 4.88 11.92
N ILE A 91 -8.97 3.77 12.37
CA ILE A 91 -10.41 3.66 12.61
C ILE A 91 -10.63 3.53 14.12
N THR A 92 -11.27 4.52 14.72
CA THR A 92 -11.62 4.47 16.15
C THR A 92 -12.80 3.53 16.40
N PHE A 93 -13.01 3.13 17.66
CA PHE A 93 -14.19 2.33 18.05
C PHE A 93 -15.53 3.03 17.78
N ALA A 94 -15.53 4.36 17.79
CA ALA A 94 -16.69 5.16 17.39
C ALA A 94 -16.96 5.11 15.87
N GLY A 95 -16.14 4.38 15.10
CA GLY A 95 -16.25 4.27 13.64
C GLY A 95 -15.72 5.49 12.89
N GLN A 96 -15.07 6.43 13.58
CA GLN A 96 -14.46 7.59 12.94
C GLN A 96 -13.15 7.20 12.28
N THR A 97 -12.95 7.62 11.03
CA THR A 97 -11.70 7.41 10.30
C THR A 97 -10.87 8.69 10.38
N GLN A 98 -9.65 8.57 10.90
CA GLN A 98 -8.71 9.67 11.01
C GLN A 98 -7.51 9.37 10.11
N ILE A 99 -7.23 10.26 9.15
CA ILE A 99 -6.12 10.08 8.20
C ILE A 99 -4.87 10.74 8.77
N GLY A 100 -3.80 9.99 8.90
CA GLY A 100 -2.48 10.54 9.22
C GLY A 100 -1.87 11.12 7.95
N LEU A 101 -1.64 12.43 7.91
CA LEU A 101 -1.08 13.08 6.72
C LEU A 101 0.33 12.56 6.40
N VAL A 102 1.16 12.34 7.42
CA VAL A 102 2.51 11.77 7.27
C VAL A 102 2.42 10.31 6.81
N ASP A 103 1.53 9.52 7.40
CA ASP A 103 1.32 8.12 7.03
C ASP A 103 0.88 8.00 5.54
N PHE A 104 -0.01 8.88 5.11
CA PHE A 104 -0.43 8.98 3.70
C PHE A 104 0.74 9.34 2.78
N LEU A 105 1.57 10.31 3.17
CA LEU A 105 2.72 10.73 2.38
C LEU A 105 3.79 9.63 2.31
N LEU A 106 4.05 8.91 3.40
CA LEU A 106 4.96 7.77 3.44
C LEU A 106 4.50 6.65 2.51
N ASN A 107 3.21 6.29 2.58
CA ASN A 107 2.63 5.30 1.66
C ASN A 107 2.74 5.77 0.20
N THR A 108 2.44 7.04 -0.07
CA THR A 108 2.55 7.62 -1.41
C THR A 108 4.00 7.63 -1.91
N LEU A 109 4.97 7.94 -1.06
CA LEU A 109 6.40 7.92 -1.38
C LEU A 109 6.86 6.51 -1.75
N LEU A 110 6.47 5.50 -0.95
CA LEU A 110 6.78 4.10 -1.23
C LEU A 110 6.17 3.65 -2.55
N LEU A 111 4.89 3.96 -2.78
CA LEU A 111 4.22 3.66 -4.05
C LEU A 111 4.87 4.38 -5.23
N TRP A 112 5.28 5.63 -5.05
CA TRP A 112 5.93 6.41 -6.11
C TRP A 112 7.29 5.83 -6.47
N LEU A 113 8.08 5.42 -5.49
CA LEU A 113 9.32 4.69 -5.68
C LEU A 113 9.09 3.41 -6.50
N LEU A 114 8.09 2.60 -6.13
CA LEU A 114 7.78 1.35 -6.83
C LEU A 114 7.34 1.59 -8.27
N VAL A 115 6.48 2.58 -8.51
CA VAL A 115 6.00 2.92 -9.86
C VAL A 115 7.14 3.50 -10.71
N LEU A 116 8.00 4.35 -10.14
CA LEU A 116 9.19 4.85 -10.84
C LEU A 116 10.16 3.72 -11.18
N LEU A 117 10.43 2.81 -10.25
CA LEU A 117 11.28 1.64 -10.50
C LEU A 117 10.68 0.73 -11.58
N ALA A 118 9.37 0.49 -11.55
CA ALA A 118 8.67 -0.25 -12.59
C ALA A 118 8.80 0.42 -13.96
N SER A 119 8.74 1.77 -14.00
CA SER A 119 8.95 2.52 -15.24
C SER A 119 10.38 2.38 -15.78
N LEU A 120 11.39 2.39 -14.90
CA LEU A 120 12.79 2.15 -15.26
C LEU A 120 12.98 0.73 -15.81
N ILE A 121 12.47 -0.29 -15.12
CA ILE A 121 12.53 -1.68 -15.58
C ILE A 121 11.82 -1.83 -16.92
N GLY A 122 10.63 -1.23 -17.06
CA GLY A 122 9.89 -1.21 -18.32
C GLY A 122 10.70 -0.61 -19.47
N GLN A 123 11.44 0.47 -19.21
CA GLN A 123 12.33 1.07 -20.19
C GLN A 123 13.50 0.15 -20.57
N LEU A 124 14.18 -0.45 -19.60
CA LEU A 124 15.29 -1.39 -19.83
C LEU A 124 14.83 -2.62 -20.63
N VAL A 125 13.69 -3.19 -20.27
CA VAL A 125 13.07 -4.32 -20.97
C VAL A 125 12.64 -3.92 -22.38
N SER A 126 12.08 -2.72 -22.55
CA SER A 126 11.70 -2.17 -23.85
C SER A 126 12.89 -2.09 -24.81
N VAL A 127 14.03 -1.60 -24.31
CA VAL A 127 15.29 -1.57 -25.09
C VAL A 127 15.79 -2.99 -25.39
N ALA A 128 15.78 -3.88 -24.40
CA ALA A 128 16.26 -5.26 -24.58
C ALA A 128 15.44 -6.08 -25.60
N ILE A 129 14.14 -5.77 -25.76
CA ILE A 129 13.20 -6.53 -26.59
C ILE A 129 12.95 -5.84 -27.96
N ASN A 130 13.65 -4.75 -28.30
CA ASN A 130 13.41 -3.96 -29.53
C ASN A 130 11.93 -3.56 -29.68
N TRP A 131 11.38 -2.96 -28.63
CA TRP A 131 9.95 -2.64 -28.49
C TRP A 131 9.34 -1.81 -29.63
N GLU A 132 10.15 -0.96 -30.27
CA GLU A 132 9.72 -0.14 -31.41
C GLU A 132 9.22 -0.99 -32.58
N HIS A 133 9.75 -2.20 -32.76
CA HIS A 133 9.37 -3.08 -33.87
C HIS A 133 8.20 -4.03 -33.52
N ARG A 134 7.69 -3.98 -32.29
CA ARG A 134 6.66 -4.88 -31.80
C ARG A 134 5.26 -4.33 -32.01
N SER A 135 4.31 -5.21 -32.36
CA SER A 135 2.90 -4.86 -32.57
C SER A 135 2.26 -4.28 -31.30
N TRP A 136 1.28 -3.39 -31.46
CA TRP A 136 0.55 -2.74 -30.36
C TRP A 136 0.03 -3.74 -29.30
N ARG A 137 -0.48 -4.90 -29.73
CA ARG A 137 -0.94 -5.97 -28.83
C ARG A 137 0.19 -6.51 -27.94
N GLY A 138 1.38 -6.69 -28.50
CA GLY A 138 2.56 -7.12 -27.74
C GLY A 138 2.98 -6.08 -26.70
N ARG A 139 2.93 -4.78 -27.06
CA ARG A 139 3.24 -3.68 -26.14
C ARG A 139 2.25 -3.64 -24.96
N LEU A 140 0.96 -3.80 -25.25
CA LEU A 140 -0.10 -3.78 -24.24
C LEU A 140 0.04 -4.98 -23.29
N LEU A 141 0.25 -6.20 -23.81
CA LEU A 141 0.48 -7.39 -23.00
C LEU A 141 1.70 -7.27 -22.09
N THR A 142 2.81 -6.74 -22.59
CA THR A 142 4.02 -6.60 -21.78
C THR A 142 3.88 -5.50 -20.72
N ALA A 143 3.19 -4.40 -21.03
CA ALA A 143 2.82 -3.42 -20.00
C ALA A 143 1.90 -4.04 -18.93
N LEU A 144 0.94 -4.87 -19.33
CA LEU A 144 0.05 -5.58 -18.42
C LEU A 144 0.82 -6.57 -17.52
N LEU A 145 1.76 -7.31 -18.09
CA LEU A 145 2.62 -8.25 -17.37
C LEU A 145 3.58 -7.58 -16.39
N ILE A 146 4.19 -6.45 -16.76
CA ILE A 146 5.17 -5.77 -15.90
C ILE A 146 4.47 -4.95 -14.83
N PHE A 147 3.35 -4.30 -15.16
CA PHE A 147 2.68 -3.38 -14.26
C PHE A 147 1.54 -4.01 -13.48
N PHE A 148 0.64 -4.78 -14.08
CA PHE A 148 -0.53 -5.30 -13.35
C PHE A 148 -0.27 -6.65 -12.68
N LEU A 149 0.59 -7.49 -13.28
CA LEU A 149 0.87 -8.82 -12.72
C LEU A 149 1.46 -8.74 -11.30
N PRO A 150 2.51 -7.94 -11.00
CA PRO A 150 3.05 -7.90 -9.65
C PRO A 150 2.01 -7.48 -8.62
N TRP A 151 1.11 -6.55 -8.99
CA TRP A 151 0.02 -6.08 -8.13
C TRP A 151 -1.08 -7.13 -7.95
N ALA A 152 -1.44 -7.87 -8.99
CA ALA A 152 -2.42 -8.95 -8.91
C ALA A 152 -1.93 -10.11 -8.03
N PHE A 153 -0.62 -10.39 -8.04
CA PHE A 153 -0.02 -11.41 -7.19
C PHE A 153 0.41 -10.90 -5.82
N LEU A 154 0.39 -9.59 -5.59
CA LEU A 154 0.80 -8.98 -4.34
C LEU A 154 0.07 -9.56 -3.11
N PRO A 155 -1.26 -9.84 -3.13
CA PRO A 155 -1.96 -10.48 -2.01
C PRO A 155 -1.48 -11.90 -1.67
N ARG A 156 -0.76 -12.56 -2.60
CA ARG A 156 -0.19 -13.89 -2.38
C ARG A 156 1.17 -13.83 -1.68
N TYR A 157 1.93 -12.78 -1.91
CA TYR A 157 3.29 -12.63 -1.38
C TYR A 157 3.39 -11.72 -0.17
N LEU A 158 2.45 -10.79 -0.04
CA LEU A 158 2.31 -9.97 1.15
C LEU A 158 1.00 -10.34 1.85
N PRO A 159 1.03 -10.65 3.15
CA PRO A 159 -0.17 -11.00 3.88
C PRO A 159 -1.17 -9.85 3.77
N PRO A 160 -2.46 -10.15 3.57
CA PRO A 160 -3.48 -9.12 3.58
C PRO A 160 -3.44 -8.38 4.93
N PRO A 161 -3.91 -7.12 4.97
CA PRO A 161 -3.96 -6.36 6.21
C PRO A 161 -4.67 -7.17 7.31
N GLN A 162 -3.98 -7.39 8.44
CA GLN A 162 -4.42 -8.25 9.53
C GLN A 162 -4.27 -7.54 10.88
N PRO A 163 -5.02 -7.98 11.92
CA PRO A 163 -4.84 -7.51 13.28
C PRO A 163 -3.40 -7.77 13.75
N VAL A 164 -2.82 -6.85 14.49
CA VAL A 164 -1.51 -7.04 15.12
C VAL A 164 -1.72 -7.80 16.43
N THR A 165 -1.81 -9.13 16.36
CA THR A 165 -2.06 -10.04 17.50
C THR A 165 -1.07 -11.20 17.50
N THR A 166 -1.09 -12.00 18.56
CA THR A 166 -0.34 -13.28 18.60
C THR A 166 -0.99 -14.33 17.69
N ASP A 167 -0.25 -15.38 17.32
CA ASP A 167 -0.73 -16.44 16.39
C ASP A 167 -2.00 -17.15 16.91
N GLU A 168 -2.11 -17.36 18.22
CA GLU A 168 -3.27 -18.03 18.81
C GLU A 168 -4.53 -17.16 18.79
N GLU A 169 -4.38 -15.87 19.10
CA GLU A 169 -5.46 -14.88 19.03
C GLU A 169 -5.89 -14.65 17.57
N LEU A 170 -4.94 -14.62 16.64
CA LEU A 170 -5.20 -14.50 15.21
C LEU A 170 -6.00 -15.71 14.70
N ARG A 171 -5.69 -16.92 15.19
CA ARG A 171 -6.44 -18.13 14.90
C ARG A 171 -7.87 -18.03 15.42
N LEU A 172 -8.07 -17.53 16.64
CA LEU A 172 -9.41 -17.33 17.22
C LEU A 172 -10.24 -16.35 16.40
N VAL A 173 -9.67 -15.21 16.01
CA VAL A 173 -10.33 -14.22 15.14
C VAL A 173 -10.70 -14.81 13.80
N THR A 174 -9.77 -15.52 13.18
CA THR A 174 -9.98 -16.11 11.86
C THR A 174 -11.06 -17.19 11.90
N ASN A 175 -11.07 -18.00 12.96
CA ASN A 175 -12.10 -19.02 13.16
C ASN A 175 -13.47 -18.39 13.46
N ALA A 176 -13.53 -17.36 14.32
CA ALA A 176 -14.75 -16.62 14.60
C ALA A 176 -15.32 -15.97 13.33
N ARG A 177 -14.45 -15.36 12.51
CA ARG A 177 -14.80 -14.82 11.20
C ARG A 177 -15.35 -15.89 10.28
N ARG A 178 -14.66 -17.03 10.11
CA ARG A 178 -15.11 -18.13 9.24
C ARG A 178 -16.43 -18.73 9.71
N ALA A 179 -16.64 -18.84 11.03
CA ALA A 179 -17.89 -19.29 11.61
C ALA A 179 -19.04 -18.30 11.34
N ALA A 180 -18.78 -16.99 11.39
CA ALA A 180 -19.76 -15.98 11.01
C ALA A 180 -20.06 -16.00 9.50
N GLU A 181 -19.04 -16.17 8.65
CA GLU A 181 -19.20 -16.29 7.19
C GLU A 181 -20.07 -17.52 6.84
N SER A 182 -19.86 -18.65 7.50
CA SER A 182 -20.67 -19.87 7.30
C SER A 182 -22.09 -19.75 7.87
N THR A 183 -22.26 -19.11 9.03
CA THR A 183 -23.55 -19.00 9.71
C THR A 183 -24.49 -18.02 9.03
N TYR A 184 -23.96 -16.87 8.58
CA TYR A 184 -24.77 -15.81 7.98
C TYR A 184 -24.80 -15.85 6.45
N GLY A 185 -23.96 -16.69 5.81
CA GLY A 185 -23.88 -16.78 4.34
C GLY A 185 -23.31 -15.52 3.68
N ILE A 186 -22.56 -14.73 4.45
CA ILE A 186 -22.00 -13.45 4.03
C ILE A 186 -20.49 -13.64 3.80
N THR A 187 -19.91 -13.10 2.73
CA THR A 187 -18.48 -13.25 2.41
C THR A 187 -17.70 -11.95 2.58
N GLY A 188 -16.43 -12.09 3.02
CA GLY A 188 -15.28 -11.28 2.61
C GLY A 188 -15.22 -9.81 3.06
N LEU A 189 -16.19 -9.00 2.64
CA LEU A 189 -16.28 -7.54 2.83
C LEU A 189 -17.26 -7.13 3.94
N TRP A 190 -18.26 -7.98 4.22
CA TRP A 190 -19.36 -7.64 5.12
C TRP A 190 -19.26 -8.32 6.50
N VAL A 191 -18.43 -9.36 6.65
CA VAL A 191 -18.27 -10.12 7.91
C VAL A 191 -17.19 -9.55 8.85
N GLN A 192 -16.47 -8.53 8.41
CA GLN A 192 -15.40 -7.91 9.20
C GLN A 192 -15.88 -7.26 10.51
N ARG A 193 -17.17 -6.98 10.68
CA ARG A 193 -17.72 -6.40 11.92
C ARG A 193 -18.18 -7.44 12.96
N LEU A 194 -18.12 -8.73 12.66
CA LEU A 194 -18.75 -9.78 13.49
C LEU A 194 -17.79 -10.50 14.45
N ALA A 195 -16.50 -10.17 14.44
CA ALA A 195 -15.57 -10.52 15.52
C ALA A 195 -15.40 -9.31 16.44
N LEU A 196 -16.49 -8.91 17.08
CA LEU A 196 -16.50 -8.05 18.26
C LEU A 196 -16.34 -8.95 19.49
#